data_AF-A0A959Y0E3-F1
#
_entry.id   AF-A0A959Y0E3-F1
#
_cell.length_a   1.000
_cell.length_b   1.000
_cell.length_c   1.000
_cell.angle_alpha   90.00
_cell.angle_beta   90.00
_cell.angle_gamma   90.00
#
_symmetry.space_group_name_H-M   'P 1'
#
loop_
_entity.id
_entity.type
_entity.pdbx_description
1 polymer ?
#
loop_
_entity_poly.entity_id
_entity_poly.type
_entity_poly.pdbx_seq_one_letter_code
_entity_poly.pdbx_strand_id
1 'polypeptide(L)'
;MLGFLSKVFGGSKSEKDVKKIEPLVQKINEYFNSYQSISNDELRNKTQEFRQRIKDHLSGIDAEIAARAAEAEELPFNDLTGKDAVYQEVDKLKKDRDKKIEEALEQIMPEAFAVVKETARRFKESEDIISAATELDKDLSVKRNYVTIDGDRSIFKNTWTAAGGQVTWNMVHYDVQLIGGTVLHEG
;
A
#
# COMPACT_ATOMS: atom_id res chain seq x y z
N MET A 1 1.08 -36.40 -27.43
CA MET A 1 1.13 -36.95 -26.05
C MET A 1 2.28 -36.32 -25.26
N LEU A 2 2.18 -35.02 -24.93
CA LEU A 2 3.13 -34.30 -24.06
C LEU A 2 2.41 -33.52 -22.94
N GLY A 3 1.07 -33.48 -22.94
CA GLY A 3 0.25 -32.77 -21.94
C GLY A 3 -0.30 -33.64 -20.80
N PHE A 4 0.03 -34.94 -20.76
CA PHE A 4 -0.45 -35.86 -19.72
C PHE A 4 0.57 -36.11 -18.59
N LEU A 5 1.86 -35.86 -18.81
CA LEU A 5 2.90 -36.06 -17.78
C LEU A 5 3.10 -34.84 -16.86
N SER A 6 2.76 -33.62 -17.30
CA SER A 6 2.80 -32.41 -16.45
C SER A 6 1.68 -32.37 -15.39
N LYS A 7 0.57 -33.07 -15.65
CA LYS A 7 -0.60 -33.14 -14.76
C LYS A 7 -0.41 -34.14 -13.61
N VAL A 8 0.48 -35.12 -13.77
CA VAL A 8 0.74 -36.19 -12.79
C VAL A 8 1.83 -35.81 -11.77
N PHE A 9 2.64 -34.77 -12.04
CA PHE A 9 3.72 -34.31 -11.14
C PHE A 9 3.52 -32.87 -10.60
N GLY A 10 2.27 -32.40 -10.53
CA GLY A 10 1.91 -31.25 -9.69
C GLY A 10 1.54 -29.94 -10.40
N GLY A 11 1.14 -29.95 -11.68
CA GLY A 11 0.67 -28.74 -12.36
C GLY A 11 1.79 -27.81 -12.83
N SER A 12 1.46 -26.84 -13.67
CA SER A 12 2.43 -25.87 -14.19
C SER A 12 3.00 -24.98 -13.07
N LYS A 13 4.20 -24.39 -13.26
CA LYS A 13 4.77 -23.43 -12.28
C LYS A 13 3.77 -22.32 -11.94
N SER A 14 3.10 -21.79 -12.95
CA SER A 14 2.03 -20.79 -12.80
C SER A 14 0.88 -21.29 -11.92
N GLU A 15 0.37 -22.50 -12.13
CA GLU A 15 -0.69 -23.08 -11.30
C GLU A 15 -0.26 -23.25 -9.83
N LYS A 16 1.01 -23.58 -9.58
CA LYS A 16 1.54 -23.70 -8.22
C LYS A 16 1.67 -22.34 -7.53
N ASP A 17 2.13 -21.33 -8.25
CA ASP A 17 2.33 -19.98 -7.71
C ASP A 17 0.98 -19.30 -7.43
N VAL A 18 0.00 -19.46 -8.33
CA VAL A 18 -1.38 -18.99 -8.09
C VAL A 18 -1.98 -19.63 -6.82
N LYS A 19 -1.80 -20.94 -6.62
CA LYS A 19 -2.33 -21.63 -5.43
C LYS A 19 -1.73 -21.13 -4.12
N LYS A 20 -0.50 -20.62 -4.13
CA LYS A 20 0.12 -20.02 -2.93
C LYS A 20 -0.47 -18.66 -2.59
N ILE A 21 -0.88 -17.91 -3.61
CA ILE A 21 -1.43 -16.56 -3.47
C ILE A 21 -2.94 -16.59 -3.21
N GLU A 22 -3.63 -17.66 -3.59
CA GLU A 22 -5.08 -17.81 -3.42
C GLU A 22 -5.59 -17.50 -1.99
N PRO A 23 -4.94 -17.94 -0.90
CA PRO A 23 -5.34 -17.56 0.46
C PRO A 23 -5.23 -16.05 0.73
N LEU A 24 -4.24 -15.37 0.14
CA LEU A 24 -4.09 -13.91 0.27
C LEU A 24 -5.22 -13.19 -0.47
N VAL A 25 -5.60 -13.67 -1.65
CA VAL A 25 -6.74 -13.12 -2.42
C VAL A 25 -8.05 -13.30 -1.66
N GLN A 26 -8.25 -14.46 -1.02
CA GLN A 26 -9.40 -14.69 -0.16
C GLN A 26 -9.45 -13.66 0.98
N LYS A 27 -8.31 -13.44 1.67
CA LYS A 27 -8.19 -12.43 2.73
C LYS A 27 -8.46 -11.00 2.22
N ILE A 28 -7.98 -10.65 1.03
CA ILE A 28 -8.31 -9.35 0.39
C ILE A 28 -9.83 -9.24 0.18
N ASN A 29 -10.47 -10.29 -0.32
CA ASN A 29 -11.90 -10.29 -0.59
C ASN A 29 -12.74 -10.23 0.71
N GLU A 30 -12.28 -10.85 1.79
CA GLU A 30 -12.89 -10.71 3.12
C GLU A 30 -12.87 -9.26 3.61
N TYR A 31 -11.72 -8.59 3.56
CA TYR A 31 -11.62 -7.17 3.91
C TYR A 31 -12.47 -6.30 2.98
N PHE A 32 -12.44 -6.54 1.68
CA PHE A 32 -13.26 -5.83 0.70
C PHE A 32 -14.76 -5.93 1.06
N ASN A 33 -15.23 -7.12 1.42
CA ASN A 33 -16.61 -7.33 1.87
C ASN A 33 -16.92 -6.59 3.18
N SER A 34 -15.97 -6.53 4.12
CA SER A 34 -16.17 -5.74 5.35
C SER A 34 -16.23 -4.23 5.09
N TYR A 35 -15.43 -3.73 4.14
CA TYR A 35 -15.31 -2.30 3.82
C TYR A 35 -16.48 -1.75 3.01
N GLN A 36 -17.39 -2.60 2.52
CA GLN A 36 -18.61 -2.14 1.89
C GLN A 36 -19.52 -1.38 2.86
N SER A 37 -19.40 -1.68 4.16
CA SER A 37 -20.26 -1.13 5.22
C SER A 37 -19.76 0.19 5.82
N ILE A 38 -18.51 0.59 5.55
CA ILE A 38 -17.92 1.80 6.13
C ILE A 38 -18.11 3.02 5.22
N SER A 39 -18.09 4.23 5.77
CA SER A 39 -18.19 5.50 5.05
C SER A 39 -16.98 5.79 4.15
N ASN A 40 -17.08 6.81 3.29
CA ASN A 40 -15.92 7.27 2.50
C ASN A 40 -14.80 7.80 3.40
N ASP A 41 -15.15 8.47 4.49
CA ASP A 41 -14.19 8.99 5.47
C ASP A 41 -13.45 7.88 6.20
N GLU A 42 -14.17 6.85 6.66
CA GLU A 42 -13.54 5.68 7.29
C GLU A 42 -12.64 4.92 6.32
N LEU A 43 -13.05 4.77 5.06
CA LEU A 43 -12.23 4.13 4.02
C LEU A 43 -10.96 4.95 3.74
N ARG A 44 -11.06 6.29 3.66
CA ARG A 44 -9.89 7.17 3.52
C ARG A 44 -8.96 7.07 4.74
N ASN A 45 -9.54 7.00 5.95
CA ASN A 45 -8.78 6.93 7.19
C ASN A 45 -7.94 5.66 7.32
N LYS A 46 -8.30 4.57 6.61
CA LYS A 46 -7.44 3.37 6.52
C LYS A 46 -6.02 3.68 6.07
N THR A 47 -5.83 4.67 5.18
CA THR A 47 -4.48 5.12 4.79
C THR A 47 -3.67 5.64 5.97
N GLN A 48 -4.31 6.39 6.88
CA GLN A 48 -3.62 6.90 8.08
C GLN A 48 -3.35 5.78 9.08
N GLU A 49 -4.30 4.86 9.25
CA GLU A 49 -4.12 3.65 10.06
C GLU A 49 -2.91 2.83 9.59
N PHE A 50 -2.78 2.60 8.28
CA PHE A 50 -1.65 1.85 7.72
C PHE A 50 -0.31 2.57 7.94
N ARG A 51 -0.26 3.90 7.72
CA ARG A 51 0.95 4.69 8.00
C ARG A 51 1.35 4.61 9.47
N GLN A 52 0.38 4.67 10.38
CA GLN A 52 0.63 4.56 11.80
C GLN A 52 1.13 3.16 12.17
N ARG A 53 0.51 2.09 11.66
CA ARG A 53 0.94 0.71 11.88
C ARG A 53 2.38 0.46 11.40
N ILE A 54 2.75 0.98 10.23
CA ILE A 54 4.13 0.90 9.73
C ILE A 54 5.08 1.66 10.67
N LYS A 55 4.73 2.88 11.07
CA LYS A 55 5.54 3.69 11.99
C LYS A 55 5.73 2.99 13.34
N ASP A 56 4.67 2.43 13.89
CA ASP A 56 4.72 1.71 15.16
C ASP A 56 5.60 0.46 15.05
N HIS A 57 5.48 -0.29 13.95
CA HIS A 57 6.30 -1.46 13.68
C HIS A 57 7.80 -1.12 13.58
N LEU A 58 8.14 0.04 13.01
CA LEU A 58 9.52 0.49 12.85
C LEU A 58 10.08 1.23 14.07
N SER A 59 9.24 1.59 15.05
CA SER A 59 9.63 2.46 16.17
C SER A 59 10.84 1.95 16.96
N GLY A 60 10.95 0.64 17.18
CA GLY A 60 12.07 0.04 17.91
C GLY A 60 13.39 0.19 17.16
N ILE A 61 13.44 -0.21 15.89
CA ILE A 61 14.66 -0.12 15.08
C ILE A 61 15.02 1.33 14.74
N ASP A 62 14.03 2.21 14.59
CA ASP A 62 14.23 3.65 14.43
C ASP A 62 14.92 4.25 15.67
N ALA A 63 14.50 3.84 16.87
CA ALA A 63 15.13 4.27 18.12
C ALA A 63 16.56 3.74 18.24
N GLU A 64 16.83 2.49 17.87
CA GLU A 64 18.18 1.91 17.86
C GLU A 64 19.12 2.65 16.89
N ILE A 65 18.64 2.91 15.66
CA ILE A 65 19.40 3.67 14.66
C ILE A 65 19.72 5.07 15.19
N ALA A 66 18.74 5.76 15.78
CA ALA A 66 18.92 7.11 16.33
C ALA A 66 19.92 7.11 17.49
N ALA A 67 19.83 6.13 18.41
CA ALA A 67 20.74 6.00 19.53
C ALA A 67 22.19 5.75 19.08
N ARG A 68 22.39 4.84 18.11
CA ARG A 68 23.73 4.56 17.55
C ARG A 68 24.28 5.74 16.75
N ALA A 69 23.45 6.45 16.00
CA ALA A 69 23.89 7.64 15.30
C ALA A 69 24.36 8.74 16.26
N ALA A 70 23.65 8.93 17.38
CA ALA A 70 24.05 9.88 18.42
C ALA A 70 25.38 9.48 19.09
N GLU A 71 25.61 8.18 19.34
CA GLU A 71 26.88 7.67 19.87
C GLU A 71 28.07 8.05 18.98
N ALA A 72 27.92 7.99 17.65
CA ALA A 72 28.97 8.42 16.71
C ALA A 72 29.27 9.94 16.79
N GLU A 73 28.27 10.76 17.12
CA GLU A 73 28.43 12.21 17.26
C GLU A 73 29.15 12.58 18.57
N GLU A 74 28.92 11.83 19.64
CA GLU A 74 29.57 12.02 20.94
C GLU A 74 31.04 11.60 20.96
N LEU A 75 31.45 10.71 20.03
CA LEU A 75 32.84 10.28 19.93
C LEU A 75 33.79 11.46 19.58
N PRO A 76 34.99 11.52 20.20
CA PRO A 76 36.00 12.53 19.91
C PRO A 76 36.28 12.66 18.41
N PHE A 77 36.52 13.88 17.92
CA PHE A 77 36.77 14.13 16.49
C PHE A 77 37.96 13.33 15.93
N ASN A 78 38.95 13.01 16.77
CA ASN A 78 40.13 12.24 16.40
C ASN A 78 39.93 10.71 16.45
N ASP A 79 38.80 10.22 16.97
CA ASP A 79 38.47 8.79 16.99
C ASP A 79 37.75 8.37 15.70
N LEU A 80 38.49 8.38 14.59
CA LEU A 80 37.96 8.02 13.28
C LEU A 80 37.55 6.54 13.23
N THR A 81 38.32 5.66 13.88
CA THR A 81 38.04 4.21 13.87
C THR A 81 36.78 3.86 14.64
N GLY A 82 36.54 4.47 15.81
CA GLY A 82 35.30 4.30 16.57
C GLY A 82 34.08 4.78 15.77
N LYS A 83 34.17 5.96 15.15
CA LYS A 83 33.09 6.49 14.29
C LYS A 83 32.79 5.59 13.11
N ASP A 84 33.82 5.11 12.41
CA ASP A 84 33.65 4.19 11.28
C ASP A 84 32.95 2.89 11.69
N ALA A 85 33.28 2.34 12.87
CA ALA A 85 32.62 1.15 13.39
C ALA A 85 31.13 1.38 13.66
N VAL A 86 30.78 2.50 14.32
CA VAL A 86 29.38 2.85 14.59
C VAL A 86 28.60 3.10 13.30
N TYR A 87 29.19 3.77 12.30
CA TYR A 87 28.53 3.97 11.01
C TYR A 87 28.25 2.65 10.29
N GLN A 88 29.17 1.68 10.35
CA GLN A 88 28.94 0.35 9.80
C GLN A 88 27.79 -0.39 10.51
N GLU A 89 27.63 -0.21 11.82
CA GLU A 89 26.50 -0.76 12.57
C GLU A 89 25.18 -0.07 12.18
N VAL A 90 25.16 1.25 12.07
CA VAL A 90 24.00 2.02 11.60
C VAL A 90 23.58 1.56 10.20
N ASP A 91 24.53 1.31 9.30
CA ASP A 91 24.22 0.83 7.94
C ASP A 91 23.65 -0.59 7.93
N LYS A 92 24.08 -1.45 8.87
CA LYS A 92 23.44 -2.77 9.06
C LYS A 92 22.03 -2.64 9.59
N LEU A 93 21.82 -1.79 10.61
CA LEU A 93 20.50 -1.53 11.18
C LEU A 93 19.54 -0.94 10.14
N LYS A 94 20.00 -0.05 9.25
CA LYS A 94 19.18 0.45 8.14
C LYS A 94 18.72 -0.66 7.19
N LYS A 95 19.59 -1.62 6.86
CA LYS A 95 19.20 -2.79 6.04
C LYS A 95 18.21 -3.69 6.77
N ASP A 96 18.34 -3.84 8.07
CA ASP A 96 17.39 -4.61 8.87
C ASP A 96 16.04 -3.86 9.02
N ARG A 97 16.08 -2.53 9.06
CA ARG A 97 14.89 -1.67 8.98
C ARG A 97 14.15 -1.86 7.66
N ASP A 98 14.86 -2.01 6.55
CA ASP A 98 14.23 -2.30 5.26
C ASP A 98 13.48 -3.64 5.29
N LYS A 99 14.07 -4.70 5.88
CA LYS A 99 13.34 -5.97 6.07
C LYS A 99 12.11 -5.81 6.96
N LYS A 100 12.22 -5.00 8.03
CA LYS A 100 11.08 -4.69 8.92
C LYS A 100 9.98 -3.89 8.21
N ILE A 101 10.34 -3.04 7.25
CA ILE A 101 9.33 -2.35 6.45
C ILE A 101 8.61 -3.33 5.54
N GLU A 102 9.32 -4.28 4.94
CA GLU A 102 8.73 -5.34 4.10
C GLU A 102 7.77 -6.20 4.93
N GLU A 103 8.17 -6.66 6.12
CA GLU A 103 7.30 -7.39 7.05
C GLU A 103 6.01 -6.61 7.37
N ALA A 104 6.12 -5.31 7.65
CA ALA A 104 4.97 -4.48 7.94
C ALA A 104 4.06 -4.31 6.71
N LEU A 105 4.65 -4.13 5.52
CA LEU A 105 3.93 -3.98 4.25
C LEU A 105 3.19 -5.27 3.89
N GLU A 106 3.80 -6.44 4.03
CA GLU A 106 3.18 -7.75 3.81
C GLU A 106 1.96 -7.94 4.73
N GLN A 107 2.05 -7.52 6.00
CA GLN A 107 0.96 -7.64 6.96
C GLN A 107 -0.25 -6.77 6.59
N ILE A 108 -0.03 -5.54 6.11
CA ILE A 108 -1.11 -4.62 5.72
C ILE A 108 -1.62 -4.86 4.29
N MET A 109 -0.85 -5.54 3.44
CA MET A 109 -1.11 -5.66 2.00
C MET A 109 -2.54 -6.13 1.67
N PRO A 110 -3.10 -7.16 2.34
CA PRO A 110 -4.47 -7.58 2.07
C PRO A 110 -5.52 -6.49 2.33
N GLU A 111 -5.35 -5.73 3.41
CA GLU A 111 -6.23 -4.61 3.77
C GLU A 111 -6.06 -3.45 2.78
N ALA A 112 -4.81 -3.12 2.42
CA ALA A 112 -4.52 -2.06 1.47
C ALA A 112 -5.11 -2.35 0.07
N PHE A 113 -5.00 -3.58 -0.40
CA PHE A 113 -5.58 -4.00 -1.68
C PHE A 113 -7.11 -3.97 -1.63
N ALA A 114 -7.70 -4.35 -0.49
CA ALA A 114 -9.15 -4.22 -0.28
C ALA A 114 -9.62 -2.76 -0.30
N VAL A 115 -8.85 -1.82 0.27
CA VAL A 115 -9.16 -0.38 0.19
C VAL A 115 -9.16 0.10 -1.27
N VAL A 116 -8.17 -0.31 -2.07
CA VAL A 116 -8.09 0.03 -3.50
C VAL A 116 -9.27 -0.56 -4.26
N LYS A 117 -9.60 -1.84 -4.02
CA LYS A 117 -10.72 -2.53 -4.68
C LYS A 117 -12.06 -1.90 -4.29
N GLU A 118 -12.25 -1.54 -3.03
CA GLU A 118 -13.46 -0.87 -2.54
C GLU A 118 -13.60 0.53 -3.13
N THR A 119 -12.52 1.30 -3.16
CA THR A 119 -12.50 2.63 -3.80
C THR A 119 -12.88 2.52 -5.27
N ALA A 120 -12.32 1.54 -5.99
CA ALA A 120 -12.67 1.29 -7.39
C ALA A 120 -14.15 0.94 -7.58
N ARG A 121 -14.74 0.15 -6.66
CA ARG A 121 -16.17 -0.15 -6.69
C ARG A 121 -17.02 1.10 -6.50
N ARG A 122 -16.70 1.93 -5.51
CA ARG A 122 -17.44 3.18 -5.24
C ARG A 122 -17.43 4.12 -6.43
N PHE A 123 -16.27 4.33 -7.05
CA PHE A 123 -16.15 5.14 -8.28
C PHE A 123 -16.95 4.54 -9.46
N LYS A 124 -17.05 3.21 -9.57
CA LYS A 124 -17.85 2.56 -10.61
C LYS A 124 -19.35 2.71 -10.36
N GLU A 125 -19.78 2.64 -9.11
CA GLU A 125 -21.20 2.58 -8.72
C GLU A 125 -21.80 3.94 -8.39
N SER A 126 -20.99 4.99 -8.27
CA SER A 126 -21.44 6.35 -7.91
C SER A 126 -20.76 7.40 -8.78
N GLU A 127 -21.52 8.38 -9.24
CA GLU A 127 -21.00 9.51 -10.02
C GLU A 127 -20.17 10.48 -9.15
N ASP A 128 -20.59 10.64 -7.89
CA ASP A 128 -20.01 11.56 -6.92
C ASP A 128 -19.54 10.82 -5.68
N ILE A 129 -18.25 10.95 -5.35
CA ILE A 129 -17.64 10.42 -4.14
C ILE A 129 -17.42 11.56 -3.16
N ILE A 130 -18.23 11.59 -2.11
CA ILE A 130 -18.26 12.67 -1.13
C ILE A 130 -17.54 12.22 0.15
N SER A 131 -16.61 13.02 0.65
CA SER A 131 -15.91 12.81 1.92
C SER A 131 -15.54 14.15 2.54
N ALA A 132 -15.04 14.16 3.77
CA ALA A 132 -14.45 15.35 4.38
C ALA A 132 -13.28 15.86 3.54
N ALA A 133 -13.24 17.17 3.32
CA ALA A 133 -12.19 17.83 2.56
C ALA A 133 -10.86 17.82 3.33
N THR A 134 -9.83 17.28 2.70
CA THR A 134 -8.44 17.39 3.16
C THR A 134 -7.72 18.54 2.45
N GLU A 135 -6.56 18.95 2.97
CA GLU A 135 -5.72 19.95 2.28
C GLU A 135 -5.32 19.50 0.87
N LEU A 136 -5.06 18.20 0.68
CA LEU A 136 -4.79 17.65 -0.65
C LEU A 136 -5.99 17.81 -1.60
N ASP A 137 -7.21 17.65 -1.10
CA ASP A 137 -8.41 17.79 -1.94
C ASP A 137 -8.60 19.25 -2.38
N LYS A 138 -8.29 20.21 -1.50
CA LYS A 138 -8.32 21.64 -1.81
C LYS A 138 -7.30 21.96 -2.91
N ASP A 139 -6.07 21.48 -2.75
CA ASP A 139 -5.01 21.63 -3.76
C ASP A 139 -5.39 21.00 -5.11
N LEU A 140 -6.03 19.83 -5.07
CA LEU A 140 -6.50 19.14 -6.27
C LEU A 140 -7.65 19.87 -6.93
N SER A 141 -8.61 20.43 -6.17
CA SER A 141 -9.76 21.14 -6.73
C SER A 141 -9.38 22.37 -7.57
N VAL A 142 -8.22 22.98 -7.29
CA VAL A 142 -7.69 24.09 -8.09
C VAL A 142 -7.14 23.60 -9.44
N LYS A 143 -6.60 22.37 -9.47
CA LYS A 143 -5.85 21.83 -10.61
C LYS A 143 -6.64 20.82 -11.45
N ARG A 144 -7.68 20.21 -10.88
CA ARG A 144 -8.39 19.05 -11.41
C ARG A 144 -9.88 19.36 -11.45
N ASN A 145 -10.44 19.39 -12.66
CA ASN A 145 -11.85 19.68 -12.89
C ASN A 145 -12.83 18.62 -12.35
N TYR A 146 -12.33 17.45 -11.97
CA TYR A 146 -13.13 16.37 -11.39
C TYR A 146 -13.15 16.40 -9.85
N VAL A 147 -12.54 17.41 -9.21
CA VAL A 147 -12.57 17.59 -7.75
C VAL A 147 -13.17 18.95 -7.44
N THR A 148 -14.18 18.99 -6.58
CA THR A 148 -14.81 20.23 -6.11
C THR A 148 -14.88 20.22 -4.58
N ILE A 149 -14.80 21.41 -3.97
CA ILE A 149 -14.98 21.60 -2.53
C ILE A 149 -16.32 22.30 -2.29
N ASP A 150 -17.15 21.72 -1.43
CA ASP A 150 -18.42 22.28 -0.97
C ASP A 150 -18.41 22.33 0.57
N GLY A 151 -18.14 23.52 1.11
CA GLY A 151 -17.96 23.72 2.55
C GLY A 151 -16.77 22.92 3.10
N ASP A 152 -17.05 21.98 3.98
CA ASP A 152 -16.10 21.05 4.59
C ASP A 152 -15.99 19.70 3.86
N ARG A 153 -16.65 19.54 2.71
CA ARG A 153 -16.67 18.30 1.92
C ARG A 153 -15.91 18.43 0.61
N SER A 154 -15.22 17.36 0.23
CA SER A 154 -14.70 17.15 -1.12
C SER A 154 -15.64 16.24 -1.90
N ILE A 155 -15.83 16.58 -3.18
CA ILE A 155 -16.65 15.84 -4.13
C ILE A 155 -15.74 15.46 -5.30
N PHE A 156 -15.48 14.16 -5.44
CA PHE A 156 -14.75 13.61 -6.57
C PHE A 156 -15.74 13.03 -7.58
N LYS A 157 -15.66 13.49 -8.83
CA LYS A 157 -16.41 12.91 -9.94
C LYS A 157 -15.76 11.60 -10.40
N ASN A 158 -16.57 10.62 -10.78
CA ASN A 158 -16.06 9.39 -11.40
C ASN A 158 -15.68 9.53 -12.87
N THR A 159 -15.90 10.72 -13.45
CA THR A 159 -15.61 11.04 -14.85
C THR A 159 -14.71 12.26 -14.95
N TRP A 160 -13.69 12.20 -15.81
CA TRP A 160 -12.76 13.30 -16.07
C TRP A 160 -12.24 13.31 -17.51
N THR A 161 -11.60 14.40 -17.90
CA THR A 161 -10.92 14.51 -19.20
C THR A 161 -9.50 13.96 -19.09
N ALA A 162 -9.17 12.96 -19.92
CA ALA A 162 -7.82 12.42 -20.05
C ALA A 162 -7.45 12.29 -21.54
N ALA A 163 -6.27 12.76 -21.93
CA ALA A 163 -5.78 12.74 -23.32
C ALA A 163 -6.78 13.30 -24.36
N GLY A 164 -7.55 14.33 -23.98
CA GLY A 164 -8.56 14.97 -24.84
C GLY A 164 -9.91 14.24 -24.93
N GLY A 165 -10.04 13.05 -24.32
CA GLY A 165 -11.29 12.30 -24.24
C GLY A 165 -11.90 12.34 -22.83
N GLN A 166 -13.22 12.11 -22.75
CA GLN A 166 -13.89 11.90 -21.47
C GLN A 166 -13.74 10.44 -21.06
N VAL A 167 -13.27 10.20 -19.83
CA VAL A 167 -13.05 8.87 -19.26
C VAL A 167 -13.89 8.76 -18.00
N THR A 168 -14.72 7.72 -17.93
CA THR A 168 -15.50 7.35 -16.75
C THR A 168 -14.90 6.11 -16.13
N TRP A 169 -14.66 6.13 -14.81
CA TRP A 169 -14.23 4.96 -14.08
C TRP A 169 -15.33 3.89 -14.08
N ASN A 170 -15.06 2.74 -14.67
CA ASN A 170 -16.05 1.67 -14.84
C ASN A 170 -15.53 0.27 -14.46
N MET A 171 -14.46 0.20 -13.67
CA MET A 171 -13.73 -1.05 -13.40
C MET A 171 -13.66 -1.37 -11.90
N VAL A 172 -13.78 -2.65 -11.56
CA VAL A 172 -13.49 -3.20 -10.23
C VAL A 172 -12.48 -4.33 -10.42
N HIS A 173 -11.45 -4.35 -9.58
CA HIS A 173 -10.36 -5.30 -9.71
C HIS A 173 -10.84 -6.76 -9.55
N TYR A 174 -10.56 -7.59 -10.55
CA TYR A 174 -10.76 -9.03 -10.51
C TYR A 174 -9.66 -9.72 -9.70
N ASP A 175 -9.93 -10.93 -9.23
CA ASP A 175 -8.97 -11.72 -8.46
C ASP A 175 -7.65 -11.96 -9.22
N VAL A 176 -7.69 -12.13 -10.54
CA VAL A 176 -6.47 -12.24 -11.38
C VAL A 176 -5.60 -10.97 -11.34
N GLN A 177 -6.21 -9.80 -11.18
CA GLN A 177 -5.48 -8.54 -11.03
C GLN A 177 -4.91 -8.40 -9.62
N LEU A 178 -5.62 -8.89 -8.60
CA LEU A 178 -5.11 -8.95 -7.23
C LEU A 178 -3.90 -9.89 -7.15
N ILE A 179 -3.97 -11.08 -7.77
CA ILE A 179 -2.83 -12.01 -7.89
C ILE A 179 -1.64 -11.32 -8.56
N GLY A 180 -1.87 -10.65 -9.70
CA GLY A 180 -0.80 -9.92 -10.39
C GLY A 180 -0.18 -8.83 -9.51
N GLY A 181 -1.01 -8.10 -8.75
CA GLY A 181 -0.54 -7.10 -7.79
C GLY A 181 0.27 -7.71 -6.63
N THR A 182 -0.13 -8.87 -6.11
CA THR A 182 0.62 -9.58 -5.06
C THR A 182 1.98 -10.05 -5.56
N VAL A 183 2.06 -10.61 -6.77
CA VAL A 183 3.35 -11.00 -7.37
C VAL A 183 4.28 -9.80 -7.54
N LEU A 184 3.75 -8.65 -7.99
CA LEU A 184 4.56 -7.43 -8.13
C LEU A 184 5.02 -6.86 -6.77
N HIS A 185 4.26 -7.12 -5.71
CA HIS A 185 4.62 -6.72 -4.35
C HIS A 185 5.74 -7.58 -3.77
N GLU A 186 5.73 -8.89 -4.05
CA GLU A 186 6.72 -9.85 -3.56
C GLU A 186 8.09 -9.75 -4.25
N GLY A 187 8.18 -9.11 -5.42
CA GLY A 187 9.43 -8.87 -6.15
C GLY A 187 9.77 -9.92 -7.20
#